data_AF-A0A8J9X712-F1
#
_entry.id   AF-A0A8J9X712-F1
#
_cell.length_a   1.000
_cell.length_b   1.000
_cell.length_c   1.000
_cell.angle_alpha   90.00
_cell.angle_beta   90.00
_cell.angle_gamma   90.00
#
_symmetry.space_group_name_H-M   'P 1'
#
loop_
_entity.id
_entity.type
_entity.pdbx_description
1 polymer ?
#
loop_
_entity_poly.entity_id
_entity_poly.type
_entity_poly.pdbx_seq_one_letter_code
_entity_poly.pdbx_strand_id
1 'polypeptide(L)'
;MPAIYLFHRRTIVGGDDLQPAAFLTASLRCVQLVCLLGPILAHIHDESSRNGGLFHYIMYDPSDDVSCRHSNLFPTLLTLYAVASVVYSFASIALEWRLAHWSSIGSPTETEPRSSKVRHLLELKLVPFSILLLLVWMSGLSAVAFAPLYNYCVDLTQQNNSEIQREMADDIDKYSVEVFTPLRVHLWWLALAILLVGQLSEVLVSFAFLWHLCKQPMQAHILENPELMEVTLPSHRMIEEMWADRCAAACQCLGSASCFMFGGRELLGQAEFGDVARALADYLDTGGILDVVPSDIVTGFMLLQRIQRQRIYRAREEVLQHVEVAARLEGQSVQDNAGDELMVPLDSLQSTSYLPSSSTTCRVGGRQSSVFRFDPDGTYERRNRALFERHNVDEMSVLEEGTRYAKYALAIYTWVLYLYVHPCSGIPRLFAKSGRLCCRSSKTDRRGESSVIPQLAANLIDQHGRIEGDNLCETNKAALLLTVGLMEADLIYAQLRSGFADTPYAILVDH
;
A
#
# COMPACT_ATOMS: atom_id res chain seq x y z
N MET A 1 14.13 2.18 -20.14
CA MET A 1 15.44 1.47 -20.32
C MET A 1 15.18 0.10 -20.98
N PRO A 2 16.13 -0.54 -21.70
CA PRO A 2 15.80 -1.77 -22.42
C PRO A 2 15.36 -2.92 -21.51
N ALA A 3 14.37 -3.68 -21.97
CA ALA A 3 13.84 -4.84 -21.27
C ALA A 3 14.88 -5.97 -21.18
N ILE A 4 14.97 -6.64 -20.03
CA ILE A 4 15.88 -7.80 -19.89
C ILE A 4 15.26 -9.03 -20.55
N TYR A 5 16.07 -9.77 -21.30
CA TYR A 5 15.71 -11.07 -21.86
C TYR A 5 16.21 -12.19 -20.95
N LEU A 6 15.31 -13.05 -20.46
CA LEU A 6 15.64 -14.26 -19.69
C LEU A 6 15.18 -15.48 -20.48
N PHE A 7 16.03 -16.51 -20.62
CA PHE A 7 15.72 -17.70 -21.42
C PHE A 7 15.21 -17.39 -22.85
N HIS A 8 15.73 -16.33 -23.48
CA HIS A 8 15.31 -15.80 -24.79
C HIS A 8 13.86 -15.25 -24.83
N ARG A 9 13.34 -14.78 -23.70
CA ARG A 9 11.99 -14.20 -23.57
C ARG A 9 12.09 -12.82 -22.92
N ARG A 10 11.40 -11.83 -23.51
CA ARG A 10 11.37 -10.43 -23.03
C ARG A 10 10.61 -10.36 -21.71
N THR A 11 11.27 -9.85 -20.66
CA THR A 11 10.63 -9.58 -19.37
C THR A 11 10.09 -8.16 -19.30
N ILE A 12 9.23 -7.86 -18.32
CA ILE A 12 8.69 -6.52 -18.08
C ILE A 12 9.72 -5.62 -17.34
N VAL A 13 10.73 -6.24 -16.73
CA VAL A 13 11.60 -5.60 -15.74
C VAL A 13 12.81 -4.99 -16.44
N GLY A 14 13.01 -3.68 -16.26
CA GLY A 14 14.20 -2.99 -16.73
C GLY A 14 15.41 -3.26 -15.84
N GLY A 15 16.61 -2.97 -16.35
CA GLY A 15 17.84 -3.12 -15.56
C GLY A 15 17.84 -2.34 -14.24
N ASP A 16 17.29 -1.13 -14.24
CA ASP A 16 17.32 -0.24 -13.06
C ASP A 16 16.32 -0.69 -11.96
N ASP A 17 15.17 -1.24 -12.34
CA ASP A 17 14.15 -1.75 -11.41
C ASP A 17 14.67 -2.87 -10.49
N LEU A 18 15.72 -3.58 -10.94
CA LEU A 18 16.34 -4.64 -10.15
C LEU A 18 17.08 -4.13 -8.92
N GLN A 19 17.54 -2.87 -8.91
CA GLN A 19 18.27 -2.32 -7.76
C GLN A 19 17.40 -2.28 -6.48
N PRO A 20 16.24 -1.58 -6.44
CA PRO A 20 15.40 -1.55 -5.25
C PRO A 20 14.89 -2.95 -4.87
N ALA A 21 14.59 -3.80 -5.85
CA ALA A 21 14.19 -5.19 -5.60
C ALA A 21 15.31 -6.00 -4.92
N ALA A 22 16.54 -5.94 -5.42
CA ALA A 22 17.70 -6.64 -4.86
C ALA A 22 18.10 -6.11 -3.47
N PHE A 23 18.01 -4.79 -3.24
CA PHE A 23 18.23 -4.23 -1.90
C PHE A 23 17.14 -4.66 -0.91
N LEU A 24 15.87 -4.70 -1.33
CA LEU A 24 14.77 -5.14 -0.48
C LEU A 24 14.90 -6.63 -0.11
N THR A 25 15.20 -7.50 -1.06
CA THR A 25 15.38 -8.94 -0.79
C THR A 25 16.65 -9.20 0.03
N ALA A 26 17.77 -8.52 -0.24
CA ALA A 26 18.97 -8.62 0.60
C ALA A 26 18.68 -8.17 2.05
N SER A 27 17.92 -7.09 2.23
CA SER A 27 17.50 -6.62 3.56
C SER A 27 16.60 -7.64 4.26
N LEU A 28 15.66 -8.26 3.53
CA LEU A 28 14.81 -9.34 4.05
C LEU A 28 15.64 -10.55 4.49
N ARG A 29 16.69 -10.93 3.74
CA ARG A 29 17.63 -12.00 4.14
C ARG A 29 18.39 -11.65 5.41
N CYS A 30 18.84 -10.40 5.58
CA CYS A 30 19.47 -9.95 6.82
C CYS A 30 18.50 -10.06 8.02
N VAL A 31 17.24 -9.67 7.85
CA VAL A 31 16.20 -9.82 8.89
C VAL A 31 15.91 -11.30 9.18
N GLN A 32 15.81 -12.16 8.17
CA GLN A 32 15.65 -13.62 8.37
C GLN A 32 16.83 -14.21 9.15
N LEU A 33 18.08 -13.85 8.80
CA LEU A 33 19.28 -14.35 9.44
C LEU A 33 19.42 -13.90 10.91
N VAL A 34 19.14 -12.63 11.21
CA VAL A 34 19.27 -12.09 12.57
C VAL A 34 18.05 -12.40 13.44
N CYS A 35 16.85 -12.07 12.97
CA CYS A 35 15.64 -12.07 13.81
C CYS A 35 14.92 -13.42 13.88
N LEU A 36 15.02 -14.26 12.83
CA LEU A 36 14.30 -15.54 12.78
C LEU A 36 15.24 -16.73 13.00
N LEU A 37 16.41 -16.72 12.35
CA LEU A 37 17.38 -17.81 12.44
C LEU A 37 18.24 -17.71 13.72
N GLY A 38 18.48 -16.51 14.23
CA GLY A 38 19.15 -16.27 15.53
C GLY A 38 18.52 -17.04 16.70
N PRO A 39 17.20 -16.92 16.96
CA PRO A 39 16.50 -17.70 17.99
C PRO A 39 16.63 -19.23 17.83
N ILE A 40 16.62 -19.73 16.59
CA ILE A 40 16.75 -21.17 16.29
C ILE A 40 18.17 -21.64 16.60
N LEU A 41 19.19 -20.90 16.16
CA LEU A 41 20.60 -21.20 16.47
C LEU A 41 20.88 -21.10 17.99
N ALA A 42 20.26 -20.14 18.68
CA ALA A 42 20.37 -20.02 20.13
C ALA A 42 19.72 -21.20 20.86
N HIS A 43 18.61 -21.76 20.37
CA HIS A 43 18.01 -22.98 20.91
C HIS A 43 18.91 -24.21 20.68
N ILE A 44 19.41 -24.40 19.46
CA ILE A 44 20.36 -25.49 19.13
C ILE A 44 21.61 -25.39 20.02
N HIS A 45 22.14 -24.18 20.24
CA HIS A 45 23.30 -23.97 21.10
C HIS A 45 23.03 -24.28 22.57
N ASP A 46 21.86 -23.88 23.10
CA ASP A 46 21.44 -24.16 24.49
C ASP A 46 21.35 -25.68 24.73
N GLU A 47 20.59 -26.39 23.89
CA GLU A 47 20.44 -27.84 23.99
C GLU A 47 21.75 -28.61 23.72
N SER A 48 22.55 -28.15 22.76
CA SER A 48 23.92 -28.65 22.55
C SER A 48 24.77 -28.52 23.81
N SER A 49 24.74 -27.36 24.49
CA SER A 49 25.54 -27.11 25.69
C SER A 49 25.10 -27.98 26.88
N ARG A 50 23.79 -28.20 27.05
CA ARG A 50 23.21 -29.06 28.09
C ARG A 50 23.60 -30.52 27.91
N ASN A 51 23.60 -30.99 26.66
CA ASN A 51 23.83 -32.39 26.32
C ASN A 51 25.31 -32.72 26.05
N GLY A 52 26.28 -31.97 26.56
CA GLY A 52 27.70 -32.29 26.40
C GLY A 52 28.31 -32.01 25.02
N GLY A 53 27.62 -31.21 24.20
CA GLY A 53 28.12 -30.69 22.92
C GLY A 53 27.29 -31.10 21.69
N LEU A 54 27.58 -30.45 20.56
CA LEU A 54 26.76 -30.55 19.34
C LEU A 54 26.70 -31.97 18.78
N PHE A 55 27.82 -32.69 18.81
CA PHE A 55 27.87 -34.07 18.33
C PHE A 55 26.97 -35.00 19.17
N HIS A 56 26.99 -34.83 20.50
CA HIS A 56 26.13 -35.59 21.39
C HIS A 56 24.67 -35.23 21.16
N TYR A 57 24.30 -33.93 21.09
CA TYR A 57 22.93 -33.50 20.77
C TYR A 57 22.38 -34.05 19.44
N ILE A 58 23.19 -34.13 18.39
CA ILE A 58 22.80 -34.70 17.08
C ILE A 58 22.61 -36.23 17.18
N MET A 59 23.50 -36.91 17.92
CA MET A 59 23.49 -38.37 18.07
C MET A 59 22.69 -38.87 19.29
N TYR A 60 22.04 -37.97 20.03
CA TYR A 60 21.37 -38.29 21.28
C TYR A 60 20.13 -39.16 21.04
N ASP A 61 20.17 -40.39 21.54
CA ASP A 61 18.98 -41.24 21.67
C ASP A 61 18.55 -41.19 23.16
N PRO A 62 17.41 -40.57 23.49
CA PRO A 62 17.02 -40.29 24.88
C PRO A 62 16.60 -41.53 25.67
N SER A 63 16.28 -42.65 25.01
CA SER A 63 15.97 -43.91 25.70
C SER A 63 16.21 -45.14 24.81
N ASP A 64 16.46 -46.29 25.44
CA ASP A 64 16.50 -47.60 24.77
C ASP A 64 15.11 -48.10 24.32
N ASP A 65 14.03 -47.33 24.54
CA ASP A 65 12.69 -47.74 24.12
C ASP A 65 12.54 -47.68 22.59
N VAL A 66 12.02 -48.77 22.03
CA VAL A 66 11.74 -48.93 20.60
C VAL A 66 10.79 -47.82 20.08
N SER A 67 9.96 -47.24 20.96
CA SER A 67 9.08 -46.11 20.61
C SER A 67 9.84 -44.80 20.31
N CYS A 68 11.01 -44.59 20.92
CA CYS A 68 11.83 -43.39 20.76
C CYS A 68 12.93 -43.49 19.70
N ARG A 69 13.07 -44.68 19.10
CA ARG A 69 13.89 -44.90 17.91
C ARG A 69 13.52 -43.87 16.83
N HIS A 70 14.52 -43.17 16.29
CA HIS A 70 14.42 -42.05 15.35
C HIS A 70 14.06 -40.67 15.94
N SER A 71 13.94 -40.52 17.26
CA SER A 71 13.81 -39.19 17.90
C SER A 71 15.01 -38.26 17.57
N ASN A 72 16.21 -38.83 17.41
CA ASN A 72 17.42 -38.15 16.95
C ASN A 72 17.35 -37.52 15.53
N LEU A 73 16.34 -37.87 14.73
CA LEU A 73 16.11 -37.21 13.43
C LEU A 73 15.72 -35.74 13.61
N PHE A 74 15.01 -35.39 14.68
CA PHE A 74 14.64 -33.99 14.96
C PHE A 74 15.86 -33.06 15.13
N PRO A 75 16.78 -33.27 16.10
CA PRO A 75 17.94 -32.40 16.28
C PRO A 75 18.87 -32.40 15.06
N THR A 76 18.99 -33.55 14.37
CA THR A 76 19.75 -33.68 13.13
C THR A 76 19.18 -32.82 12.01
N LEU A 77 17.88 -32.95 11.71
CA LEU A 77 17.20 -32.20 10.65
C LEU A 77 17.10 -30.71 10.97
N LEU A 78 16.86 -30.33 12.23
CA LEU A 78 16.82 -28.94 12.67
C LEU A 78 18.20 -28.27 12.52
N THR A 79 19.28 -28.96 12.90
CA THR A 79 20.65 -28.46 12.73
C THR A 79 21.01 -28.34 11.25
N LEU A 80 20.69 -29.34 10.43
CA LEU A 80 20.89 -29.32 8.99
C LEU A 80 20.14 -28.15 8.33
N TYR A 81 18.86 -27.97 8.68
CA TYR A 81 18.02 -26.87 8.22
C TYR A 81 18.60 -25.50 8.59
N ALA A 82 19.05 -25.34 9.85
CA ALA A 82 19.60 -24.08 10.33
C ALA A 82 20.90 -23.73 9.59
N VAL A 83 21.84 -24.67 9.48
CA VAL A 83 23.11 -24.47 8.75
C VAL A 83 22.85 -24.20 7.27
N ALA A 84 21.98 -24.97 6.61
CA ALA A 84 21.65 -24.77 5.21
C ALA A 84 20.95 -23.41 4.98
N SER A 85 20.10 -22.96 5.91
CA SER A 85 19.47 -21.63 5.88
C SER A 85 20.48 -20.49 6.07
N VAL A 86 21.50 -20.65 6.93
CA VAL A 86 22.60 -19.68 7.07
C VAL A 86 23.36 -19.55 5.74
N VAL A 87 23.83 -20.69 5.21
CA VAL A 87 24.63 -20.74 3.96
C VAL A 87 23.84 -20.18 2.78
N TYR A 88 22.57 -20.58 2.64
CA TYR A 88 21.67 -20.05 1.62
C TYR A 88 21.47 -18.54 1.75
N SER A 89 21.25 -18.03 2.96
CA SER A 89 21.02 -16.60 3.20
C SER A 89 22.25 -15.76 2.82
N PHE A 90 23.45 -16.18 3.21
CA PHE A 90 24.69 -15.51 2.78
C PHE A 90 24.92 -15.58 1.27
N ALA A 91 24.70 -16.74 0.65
CA ALA A 91 24.80 -16.90 -0.80
C ALA A 91 23.78 -16.03 -1.55
N SER A 92 22.56 -15.91 -1.01
CA SER A 92 21.49 -15.05 -1.54
C SER A 92 21.88 -13.58 -1.42
N ILE A 93 22.34 -13.10 -0.25
CA ILE A 93 22.80 -11.71 -0.07
C ILE A 93 23.95 -11.39 -1.04
N ALA A 94 24.92 -12.29 -1.21
CA ALA A 94 26.04 -12.09 -2.13
C ALA A 94 25.58 -12.05 -3.61
N LEU A 95 24.57 -12.84 -3.97
CA LEU A 95 23.96 -12.83 -5.31
C LEU A 95 23.22 -11.52 -5.57
N GLU A 96 22.40 -11.06 -4.62
CA GLU A 96 21.64 -9.80 -4.72
C GLU A 96 22.57 -8.58 -4.77
N TRP A 97 23.64 -8.57 -3.97
CA TRP A 97 24.66 -7.54 -4.03
C TRP A 97 25.34 -7.47 -5.40
N ARG A 98 25.69 -8.64 -5.99
CA ARG A 98 26.22 -8.70 -7.35
C ARG A 98 25.19 -8.26 -8.38
N LEU A 99 23.91 -8.63 -8.21
CA LEU A 99 22.83 -8.22 -9.11
C LEU A 99 22.66 -6.69 -9.09
N ALA A 100 22.57 -6.08 -7.91
CA ALA A 100 22.49 -4.62 -7.72
C ALA A 100 23.74 -3.90 -8.29
N HIS A 101 24.93 -4.46 -8.08
CA HIS A 101 26.17 -3.90 -8.63
C HIS A 101 26.18 -3.92 -10.16
N TRP A 102 25.97 -5.08 -10.80
CA TRP A 102 25.93 -5.17 -12.28
C TRP A 102 24.73 -4.45 -12.88
N SER A 103 23.63 -4.31 -12.14
CA SER A 103 22.48 -3.49 -12.56
C SER A 103 22.67 -1.99 -12.33
N SER A 104 23.76 -1.53 -11.70
CA SER A 104 24.11 -0.10 -11.59
C SER A 104 25.22 0.34 -12.56
N ILE A 105 25.88 -0.60 -13.23
CA ILE A 105 26.94 -0.30 -14.22
C ILE A 105 26.33 -0.19 -15.63
N GLY A 106 26.44 0.99 -16.22
CA GLY A 106 26.10 1.27 -17.62
C GLY A 106 25.34 2.58 -17.79
N SER A 107 25.51 3.25 -18.91
CA SER A 107 24.65 4.37 -19.32
C SER A 107 23.38 3.85 -20.02
N PRO A 108 22.32 4.66 -20.16
CA PRO A 108 21.13 4.27 -20.93
C PRO A 108 21.41 3.91 -22.40
N THR A 109 22.57 4.30 -22.94
CA THR A 109 22.95 4.11 -24.35
C THR A 109 23.88 2.90 -24.59
N GLU A 110 24.46 2.28 -23.56
CA GLU A 110 25.37 1.13 -23.70
C GLU A 110 24.77 -0.14 -23.06
N THR A 111 24.22 -1.02 -23.90
CA THR A 111 23.35 -2.11 -23.46
C THR A 111 24.02 -3.49 -23.41
N GLU A 112 25.00 -3.75 -24.29
CA GLU A 112 25.58 -5.08 -24.51
C GLU A 112 26.39 -5.68 -23.33
N PRO A 113 27.38 -4.99 -22.72
CA PRO A 113 28.20 -5.62 -21.67
C PRO A 113 27.45 -5.82 -20.35
N ARG A 114 26.34 -5.10 -20.15
CA ARG A 114 25.48 -5.15 -18.95
C ARG A 114 24.47 -6.29 -19.02
N SER A 115 23.72 -6.38 -20.12
CA SER A 115 22.59 -7.31 -20.27
C SER A 115 22.98 -8.77 -20.08
N SER A 116 24.11 -9.20 -20.66
CA SER A 116 24.60 -10.58 -20.58
C SER A 116 24.89 -11.03 -19.14
N LYS A 117 25.60 -10.25 -18.34
CA LYS A 117 25.94 -10.60 -16.94
C LYS A 117 24.72 -10.59 -16.03
N VAL A 118 23.88 -9.56 -16.14
CA VAL A 118 22.65 -9.45 -15.34
C VAL A 118 21.70 -10.61 -15.66
N ARG A 119 21.57 -10.99 -16.94
CA ARG A 119 20.82 -12.18 -17.38
C ARG A 119 21.31 -13.47 -16.71
N HIS A 120 22.61 -13.77 -16.77
CA HIS A 120 23.15 -14.99 -16.14
C HIS A 120 22.93 -15.02 -14.63
N LEU A 121 23.04 -13.87 -13.94
CA LEU A 121 22.77 -13.79 -12.50
C LEU A 121 21.29 -13.99 -12.17
N LEU A 122 20.37 -13.51 -13.02
CA LEU A 122 18.93 -13.73 -12.87
C LEU A 122 18.53 -15.18 -13.19
N GLU A 123 19.08 -15.79 -14.24
CA GLU A 123 18.84 -17.19 -14.57
C GLU A 123 19.35 -18.12 -13.44
N LEU A 124 20.51 -17.78 -12.83
CA LEU A 124 21.04 -18.44 -11.62
C LEU A 124 20.15 -18.23 -10.39
N LYS A 125 19.59 -17.02 -10.20
CA LYS A 125 18.67 -16.72 -9.10
C LYS A 125 17.35 -17.48 -9.22
N LEU A 126 16.79 -17.55 -10.43
CA LEU A 126 15.45 -18.07 -10.67
C LEU A 126 15.36 -19.59 -10.65
N VAL A 127 16.40 -20.29 -11.13
CA VAL A 127 16.36 -21.76 -11.24
C VAL A 127 17.12 -22.44 -10.10
N PRO A 128 18.46 -22.49 -10.06
CA PRO A 128 19.15 -23.27 -9.03
C PRO A 128 18.99 -22.71 -7.61
N PHE A 129 18.88 -21.39 -7.41
CA PHE A 129 18.59 -20.83 -6.09
C PHE A 129 17.17 -21.13 -5.59
N SER A 130 16.17 -21.21 -6.48
CA SER A 130 14.80 -21.62 -6.10
C SER A 130 14.73 -23.12 -5.76
N ILE A 131 15.46 -23.96 -6.49
CA ILE A 131 15.57 -25.40 -6.20
C ILE A 131 16.30 -25.60 -4.86
N LEU A 132 17.40 -24.89 -4.63
CA LEU A 132 18.13 -24.94 -3.36
C LEU A 132 17.26 -24.48 -2.19
N LEU A 133 16.51 -23.39 -2.35
CA LEU A 133 15.58 -22.90 -1.33
C LEU A 133 14.46 -23.92 -1.03
N LEU A 134 13.91 -24.58 -2.06
CA LEU A 134 12.93 -25.65 -1.88
C LEU A 134 13.52 -26.81 -1.07
N LEU A 135 14.76 -27.23 -1.34
CA LEU A 135 15.43 -28.28 -0.57
C LEU A 135 15.68 -27.86 0.89
N VAL A 136 16.11 -26.62 1.13
CA VAL A 136 16.23 -26.05 2.48
C VAL A 136 14.88 -26.09 3.18
N TRP A 137 13.82 -25.58 2.56
CA TRP A 137 12.48 -25.57 3.13
C TRP A 137 11.96 -26.98 3.46
N MET A 138 12.15 -27.95 2.57
CA MET A 138 11.77 -29.36 2.79
C MET A 138 12.48 -29.97 4.02
N SER A 139 13.75 -29.61 4.27
CA SER A 139 14.48 -30.08 5.45
C SER A 139 13.90 -29.51 6.76
N GLY A 140 13.50 -28.23 6.75
CA GLY A 140 12.85 -27.60 7.91
C GLY A 140 11.43 -28.10 8.14
N LEU A 141 10.65 -28.34 7.09
CA LEU A 141 9.35 -29.01 7.20
C LEU A 141 9.48 -30.42 7.78
N SER A 142 10.50 -31.17 7.36
CA SER A 142 10.79 -32.50 7.91
C SER A 142 11.16 -32.43 9.40
N ALA A 143 11.96 -31.44 9.82
CA ALA A 143 12.23 -31.21 11.24
C ALA A 143 10.93 -30.96 12.04
N VAL A 144 10.04 -30.09 11.54
CA VAL A 144 8.74 -29.84 12.20
C VAL A 144 7.89 -31.12 12.30
N ALA A 145 7.93 -32.00 11.31
CA ALA A 145 7.20 -33.27 11.33
C ALA A 145 7.70 -34.26 12.41
N PHE A 146 9.00 -34.26 12.73
CA PHE A 146 9.58 -35.12 13.78
C PHE A 146 9.52 -34.51 15.19
N ALA A 147 9.24 -33.22 15.32
CA ALA A 147 9.22 -32.52 16.61
C ALA A 147 8.25 -33.11 17.66
N PRO A 148 7.01 -33.55 17.31
CA PRO A 148 6.12 -34.17 18.30
C PRO A 148 6.67 -35.45 18.91
N LEU A 149 7.36 -36.28 18.10
CA LEU A 149 8.02 -37.50 18.57
C LEU A 149 9.19 -37.18 19.50
N TYR A 150 10.01 -36.20 19.13
CA TYR A 150 11.12 -35.74 19.97
C TYR A 150 10.63 -35.22 21.33
N ASN A 151 9.65 -34.32 21.34
CA ASN A 151 9.10 -33.76 22.57
C ASN A 151 8.51 -34.86 23.47
N TYR A 152 7.75 -35.80 22.91
CA TYR A 152 7.21 -36.95 23.65
C TYR A 152 8.32 -37.78 24.33
N CYS A 153 9.41 -38.06 23.64
CA CYS A 153 10.54 -38.82 24.18
C CYS A 153 11.35 -38.04 25.23
N VAL A 154 11.50 -36.72 25.06
CA VAL A 154 12.12 -35.85 26.07
C VAL A 154 11.27 -35.79 27.33
N ASP A 155 9.95 -35.62 27.21
CA ASP A 155 9.01 -35.61 28.34
C ASP A 155 9.03 -36.95 29.10
N LEU A 156 9.05 -38.09 28.38
CA LEU A 156 9.16 -39.43 28.98
C LEU A 156 10.47 -39.61 29.76
N THR A 157 11.59 -39.13 29.20
CA THR A 157 12.91 -39.20 29.85
C THR A 157 12.98 -38.28 31.07
N GLN A 158 12.37 -37.09 31.01
CA GLN A 158 12.23 -36.21 32.17
C GLN A 158 11.36 -36.83 33.26
N GLN A 159 10.26 -37.50 32.91
CA GLN A 159 9.42 -38.18 33.90
C GLN A 159 10.21 -39.27 34.63
N ASN A 160 10.87 -40.19 33.90
CA ASN A 160 11.68 -41.26 34.49
C ASN A 160 12.79 -40.71 35.41
N ASN A 161 13.51 -39.67 34.96
CA ASN A 161 14.52 -39.00 35.78
C ASN A 161 13.91 -38.33 37.03
N SER A 162 12.69 -37.79 36.94
CA SER A 162 12.00 -37.17 38.09
C SER A 162 11.50 -38.20 39.10
N GLU A 163 11.19 -39.43 38.68
CA GLU A 163 10.83 -40.53 39.58
C GLU A 163 12.07 -41.03 40.34
N ILE A 164 13.18 -41.26 39.63
CA ILE A 164 14.49 -41.58 40.24
C ILE A 164 14.95 -40.47 41.20
N GLN A 165 14.81 -39.20 40.80
CA GLN A 165 15.15 -38.08 41.69
C GLN A 165 14.22 -37.99 42.90
N ARG A 166 12.92 -38.29 42.79
CA ARG A 166 12.02 -38.30 43.96
C ARG A 166 12.39 -39.38 44.97
N GLU A 167 12.84 -40.56 44.53
CA GLU A 167 13.36 -41.58 45.43
C GLU A 167 14.66 -41.15 46.16
N MET A 168 15.42 -40.21 45.59
CA MET A 168 16.66 -39.67 46.19
C MET A 168 16.49 -38.34 46.94
N ALA A 169 15.42 -37.57 46.68
CA ALA A 169 15.29 -36.16 47.09
C ALA A 169 14.36 -35.93 48.29
N ASP A 170 14.04 -36.98 49.06
CA ASP A 170 13.22 -36.87 50.29
C ASP A 170 13.92 -36.09 51.44
N ASP A 171 15.14 -35.59 51.23
CA ASP A 171 16.01 -35.01 52.28
C ASP A 171 16.64 -33.62 51.96
N ILE A 172 16.40 -32.99 50.78
CA ILE A 172 17.02 -31.68 50.44
C ILE A 172 16.01 -30.67 49.86
N ASP A 173 16.06 -29.44 50.40
CA ASP A 173 15.06 -28.39 50.28
C ASP A 173 14.56 -28.05 48.85
N LYS A 174 13.23 -28.00 48.74
CA LYS A 174 12.53 -27.13 47.77
C LYS A 174 12.88 -25.67 48.06
N TYR A 175 13.45 -24.94 47.10
CA TYR A 175 12.88 -23.66 46.62
C TYR A 175 13.65 -23.09 45.40
N SER A 176 12.97 -22.27 44.59
CA SER A 176 13.51 -21.43 43.50
C SER A 176 13.95 -22.08 42.17
N VAL A 177 13.07 -22.89 41.56
CA VAL A 177 13.10 -23.28 40.13
C VAL A 177 11.62 -23.39 39.67
N GLU A 178 11.11 -22.76 38.60
CA GLU A 178 11.58 -21.63 37.76
C GLU A 178 10.34 -20.92 37.13
N VAL A 179 10.48 -19.79 36.40
CA VAL A 179 9.33 -19.07 35.76
C VAL A 179 9.64 -18.52 34.34
N PHE A 180 10.90 -18.55 33.88
CA PHE A 180 11.38 -17.98 32.61
C PHE A 180 11.33 -18.93 31.40
N THR A 181 11.08 -20.23 31.60
CA THR A 181 11.08 -21.24 30.52
C THR A 181 10.01 -21.09 29.42
N PRO A 182 8.70 -20.80 29.67
CA PRO A 182 7.68 -20.96 28.62
C PRO A 182 7.79 -19.93 27.49
N LEU A 183 8.16 -18.67 27.81
CA LEU A 183 8.28 -17.61 26.81
C LEU A 183 9.38 -17.93 25.77
N ARG A 184 10.51 -18.50 26.23
CA ARG A 184 11.65 -18.85 25.38
C ARG A 184 11.28 -19.96 24.40
N VAL A 185 10.52 -20.96 24.83
CA VAL A 185 10.05 -22.08 23.99
C VAL A 185 9.12 -21.58 22.88
N HIS A 186 8.16 -20.71 23.20
CA HIS A 186 7.23 -20.19 22.18
C HIS A 186 7.91 -19.28 21.13
N LEU A 187 8.95 -18.54 21.50
CA LEU A 187 9.61 -17.58 20.60
C LEU A 187 10.33 -18.26 19.42
N TRP A 188 11.10 -19.32 19.66
CA TRP A 188 11.83 -19.99 18.58
C TRP A 188 10.90 -20.78 17.65
N TRP A 189 9.82 -21.36 18.19
CA TRP A 189 8.76 -22.00 17.41
C TRP A 189 8.06 -21.01 16.47
N LEU A 190 7.72 -19.82 16.97
CA LEU A 190 7.14 -18.75 16.15
C LEU A 190 8.14 -18.28 15.07
N ALA A 191 9.41 -18.12 15.41
CA ALA A 191 10.46 -17.74 14.47
C ALA A 191 10.63 -18.79 13.34
N LEU A 192 10.64 -20.08 13.69
CA LEU A 192 10.70 -21.19 12.73
C LEU A 192 9.47 -21.21 11.82
N ALA A 193 8.27 -21.03 12.36
CA ALA A 193 7.03 -20.99 11.57
C ALA A 193 7.02 -19.82 10.57
N ILE A 194 7.40 -18.61 11.02
CA ILE A 194 7.51 -17.43 10.15
C ILE A 194 8.57 -17.64 9.07
N LEU A 195 9.72 -18.23 9.41
CA LEU A 195 10.80 -18.50 8.46
C LEU A 195 10.36 -19.52 7.39
N LEU A 196 9.69 -20.61 7.77
CA LEU A 196 9.18 -21.61 6.84
C LEU A 196 8.09 -21.05 5.91
N VAL A 197 7.18 -20.22 6.43
CA VAL A 197 6.16 -19.56 5.59
C VAL A 197 6.80 -18.56 4.62
N GLY A 198 7.79 -17.79 5.09
CA GLY A 198 8.57 -16.87 4.25
C GLY A 198 9.27 -17.60 3.11
N GLN A 199 10.07 -18.63 3.43
CA GLN A 199 10.78 -19.46 2.44
C GLN A 199 9.80 -20.11 1.44
N LEU A 200 8.67 -20.65 1.89
CA LEU A 200 7.65 -21.21 0.99
C LEU A 200 7.07 -20.15 0.05
N SER A 201 6.76 -18.95 0.56
CA SER A 201 6.19 -17.87 -0.26
C SER A 201 7.15 -17.43 -1.37
N GLU A 202 8.45 -17.35 -1.09
CA GLU A 202 9.49 -17.02 -2.06
C GLU A 202 9.66 -18.11 -3.13
N VAL A 203 9.61 -19.39 -2.73
CA VAL A 203 9.58 -20.54 -3.66
C VAL A 203 8.37 -20.43 -4.58
N LEU A 204 7.17 -20.27 -4.02
CA LEU A 204 5.92 -20.18 -4.79
C LEU A 204 5.94 -19.00 -5.78
N VAL A 205 6.41 -17.82 -5.36
CA VAL A 205 6.55 -16.64 -6.25
C VAL A 205 7.56 -16.92 -7.36
N SER A 206 8.70 -17.53 -7.05
CA SER A 206 9.75 -17.83 -8.04
C SER A 206 9.30 -18.88 -9.06
N PHE A 207 8.61 -19.94 -8.62
CA PHE A 207 8.03 -20.94 -9.51
C PHE A 207 6.85 -20.39 -10.32
N ALA A 208 6.00 -19.52 -9.76
CA ALA A 208 4.93 -18.85 -10.49
C ALA A 208 5.48 -17.92 -11.59
N PHE A 209 6.56 -17.18 -11.29
CA PHE A 209 7.26 -16.35 -12.27
C PHE A 209 7.91 -17.20 -13.37
N LEU A 210 8.59 -18.29 -13.03
CA LEU A 210 9.17 -19.21 -14.01
C LEU A 210 8.10 -19.87 -14.88
N TRP A 211 6.98 -20.31 -14.30
CA TRP A 211 5.82 -20.83 -15.01
C TRP A 211 5.22 -19.81 -15.98
N HIS A 212 5.12 -18.54 -15.56
CA HIS A 212 4.69 -17.46 -16.45
C HIS A 212 5.69 -17.24 -17.59
N LEU A 213 7.00 -17.20 -17.33
CA LEU A 213 8.02 -17.11 -18.37
C LEU A 213 7.88 -18.27 -19.37
N CYS A 214 7.69 -19.50 -18.88
CA CYS A 214 7.48 -20.70 -19.71
C CYS A 214 6.21 -20.64 -20.57
N LYS A 215 5.17 -19.88 -20.16
CA LYS A 215 3.96 -19.67 -20.97
C LYS A 215 4.08 -18.61 -22.07
N GLN A 216 5.01 -17.67 -21.98
CA GLN A 216 5.17 -16.65 -23.04
C GLN A 216 5.64 -17.29 -24.35
N PRO A 217 5.21 -16.82 -25.53
CA PRO A 217 5.74 -17.31 -26.80
C PRO A 217 7.25 -17.06 -26.86
N MET A 218 8.01 -18.05 -27.32
CA MET A 218 9.44 -17.86 -27.57
C MET A 218 9.58 -16.94 -28.78
N GLN A 219 10.27 -15.81 -28.62
CA GLN A 219 10.57 -14.90 -29.73
C GLN A 219 11.63 -15.57 -30.61
N ALA A 220 11.18 -16.38 -31.58
CA ALA A 220 12.04 -16.84 -32.67
C ALA A 220 12.62 -15.61 -33.38
N HIS A 221 13.91 -15.63 -33.72
CA HIS A 221 14.64 -14.48 -34.25
C HIS A 221 13.92 -13.84 -35.45
N ILE A 222 13.25 -12.70 -35.22
CA ILE A 222 12.65 -11.86 -36.27
C ILE A 222 13.76 -11.02 -36.92
N LEU A 223 14.79 -11.70 -37.45
CA LEU A 223 16.06 -11.07 -37.84
C LEU A 223 16.56 -11.53 -39.23
N GLU A 224 15.81 -12.37 -39.95
CA GLU A 224 16.20 -12.85 -41.28
C GLU A 224 15.35 -12.30 -42.45
N ASN A 225 14.20 -11.65 -42.22
CA ASN A 225 13.42 -11.04 -43.31
C ASN A 225 12.65 -9.76 -42.87
N PRO A 226 13.21 -8.55 -43.09
CA PRO A 226 12.52 -7.30 -42.79
C PRO A 226 11.38 -6.97 -43.78
N GLU A 227 11.30 -7.62 -44.93
CA GLU A 227 10.25 -7.35 -45.94
C GLU A 227 8.88 -7.97 -45.62
N LEU A 228 8.77 -8.84 -44.60
CA LEU A 228 7.49 -9.47 -44.20
C LEU A 228 6.87 -8.81 -42.95
N MET A 229 7.07 -7.50 -42.76
CA MET A 229 6.67 -6.75 -41.57
C MET A 229 5.23 -6.16 -41.64
N GLU A 230 4.34 -6.74 -42.47
CA GLU A 230 2.96 -6.24 -42.65
C GLU A 230 1.88 -7.11 -41.96
N VAL A 231 2.28 -8.13 -41.19
CA VAL A 231 1.36 -9.05 -40.47
C VAL A 231 1.61 -9.06 -38.95
N THR A 232 1.65 -7.87 -38.33
CA THR A 232 1.89 -7.66 -36.88
C THR A 232 0.62 -7.47 -36.04
N LEU A 233 -0.58 -7.43 -36.65
CA LEU A 233 -1.86 -7.37 -35.92
C LEU A 233 -2.07 -8.50 -34.88
N PRO A 234 -1.69 -9.77 -35.13
CA PRO A 234 -1.96 -10.86 -34.18
C PRO A 234 -1.19 -10.72 -32.86
N SER A 235 0.04 -10.18 -32.90
CA SER A 235 0.88 -10.01 -31.72
C SER A 235 0.36 -8.95 -30.76
N HIS A 236 -0.14 -7.82 -31.29
CA HIS A 236 -0.64 -6.71 -30.47
C HIS A 236 -1.81 -7.14 -29.58
N ARG A 237 -2.79 -7.84 -30.16
CA ARG A 237 -3.96 -8.34 -29.42
C ARG A 237 -3.60 -9.34 -28.31
N MET A 238 -2.63 -10.23 -28.54
CA MET A 238 -2.14 -11.13 -27.48
C MET A 238 -1.41 -10.37 -26.36
N ILE A 239 -0.76 -9.25 -26.67
CA ILE A 239 -0.09 -8.39 -25.69
C ILE A 239 -1.14 -7.61 -24.88
N GLU A 240 -2.15 -7.01 -25.52
CA GLU A 240 -3.30 -6.38 -24.87
C GLU A 240 -3.98 -7.32 -23.87
N GLU A 241 -4.36 -8.53 -24.32
CA GLU A 241 -5.05 -9.53 -23.48
C GLU A 241 -4.16 -9.94 -22.28
N MET A 242 -2.83 -10.09 -22.49
CA MET A 242 -1.88 -10.37 -21.41
C MET A 242 -1.75 -9.22 -20.39
N TRP A 243 -1.78 -7.96 -20.83
CA TRP A 243 -1.74 -6.80 -19.94
C TRP A 243 -3.06 -6.62 -19.18
N ALA A 244 -4.20 -6.84 -19.83
CA ALA A 244 -5.52 -6.82 -19.19
C ALA A 244 -5.62 -7.88 -18.08
N ASP A 245 -5.25 -9.14 -18.37
CA ASP A 245 -5.24 -10.23 -17.40
C ASP A 245 -4.31 -9.93 -16.21
N ARG A 246 -3.10 -9.42 -16.47
CA ARG A 246 -2.13 -9.05 -15.43
C ARG A 246 -2.60 -7.89 -14.58
N CYS A 247 -3.19 -6.86 -15.19
CA CYS A 247 -3.73 -5.71 -14.47
C CYS A 247 -4.91 -6.12 -13.60
N ALA A 248 -5.85 -6.90 -14.14
CA ALA A 248 -6.96 -7.48 -13.40
C ALA A 248 -6.49 -8.33 -12.21
N ALA A 249 -5.54 -9.24 -12.43
CA ALA A 249 -4.98 -10.08 -11.35
C ALA A 249 -4.24 -9.24 -10.29
N ALA A 250 -3.44 -8.25 -10.69
CA ALA A 250 -2.74 -7.36 -9.77
C ALA A 250 -3.73 -6.52 -8.94
N CYS A 251 -4.76 -5.95 -9.56
CA CYS A 251 -5.82 -5.20 -8.89
C CYS A 251 -6.69 -6.09 -7.98
N GLN A 252 -6.94 -7.35 -8.34
CA GLN A 252 -7.62 -8.32 -7.46
C GLN A 252 -6.76 -8.75 -6.28
N CYS A 253 -5.45 -8.92 -6.47
CA CYS A 253 -4.49 -9.20 -5.40
C CYS A 253 -4.33 -7.99 -4.46
N LEU A 254 -4.18 -6.77 -4.98
CA LEU A 254 -4.14 -5.54 -4.18
C LEU A 254 -5.48 -5.27 -3.49
N GLY A 255 -6.59 -5.53 -4.17
CA GLY A 255 -7.93 -5.49 -3.59
C GLY A 255 -8.03 -6.45 -2.40
N SER A 256 -7.83 -7.75 -2.62
CA SER A 256 -7.92 -8.75 -1.53
C SER A 256 -6.91 -8.53 -0.39
N ALA A 257 -5.65 -8.21 -0.68
CA ALA A 257 -4.63 -7.90 0.33
C ALA A 257 -4.93 -6.64 1.14
N SER A 258 -5.65 -5.67 0.54
CA SER A 258 -6.16 -4.48 1.23
C SER A 258 -7.60 -4.64 1.74
N CYS A 259 -8.18 -5.84 1.71
CA CYS A 259 -9.58 -6.12 2.05
C CYS A 259 -10.60 -5.22 1.33
N PHE A 260 -10.35 -4.96 0.04
CA PHE A 260 -11.11 -4.09 -0.86
C PHE A 260 -11.10 -2.62 -0.46
N MET A 261 -10.09 -2.18 0.29
CA MET A 261 -9.79 -0.78 0.52
C MET A 261 -9.57 -0.10 -0.85
N PHE A 262 -8.58 -0.52 -1.64
CA PHE A 262 -8.38 -0.01 -3.00
C PHE A 262 -9.50 -0.49 -3.96
N GLY A 263 -10.42 0.41 -4.31
CA GLY A 263 -11.40 0.25 -5.39
C GLY A 263 -12.68 -0.53 -5.08
N GLY A 264 -12.85 -1.04 -3.85
CA GLY A 264 -14.10 -1.69 -3.45
C GLY A 264 -14.29 -3.11 -4.00
N ARG A 265 -15.42 -3.73 -3.64
CA ARG A 265 -15.75 -5.13 -4.02
C ARG A 265 -16.18 -5.29 -5.48
N GLU A 266 -16.54 -4.20 -6.16
CA GLU A 266 -17.03 -4.24 -7.53
C GLU A 266 -15.92 -4.58 -8.55
N LEU A 267 -14.64 -4.47 -8.14
CA LEU A 267 -13.49 -4.99 -8.88
C LEU A 267 -13.43 -6.53 -8.98
N LEU A 268 -14.23 -7.27 -8.20
CA LEU A 268 -14.36 -8.72 -8.32
C LEU A 268 -15.31 -9.09 -9.47
N GLY A 269 -14.81 -8.98 -10.70
CA GLY A 269 -15.40 -9.64 -11.86
C GLY A 269 -15.79 -8.73 -13.04
N GLN A 270 -15.72 -7.40 -12.90
CA GLN A 270 -15.89 -6.49 -14.03
C GLN A 270 -14.57 -5.81 -14.41
N ALA A 271 -14.16 -6.01 -15.65
CA ALA A 271 -12.82 -5.71 -16.15
C ALA A 271 -12.69 -4.28 -16.70
N GLU A 272 -13.12 -3.25 -15.95
CA GLU A 272 -12.96 -1.85 -16.38
C GLU A 272 -11.49 -1.40 -16.39
N PHE A 273 -10.64 -2.04 -15.59
CA PHE A 273 -9.17 -1.94 -15.75
C PHE A 273 -8.67 -2.53 -17.07
N GLY A 274 -9.47 -3.30 -17.81
CA GLY A 274 -9.13 -3.81 -19.13
C GLY A 274 -8.93 -2.68 -20.15
N ASP A 275 -9.76 -1.64 -20.10
CA ASP A 275 -9.63 -0.48 -21.00
C ASP A 275 -8.46 0.42 -20.60
N VAL A 276 -8.20 0.58 -19.29
CA VAL A 276 -7.00 1.28 -18.79
C VAL A 276 -5.72 0.51 -19.13
N ALA A 277 -5.73 -0.82 -18.97
CA ALA A 277 -4.61 -1.69 -19.32
C ALA A 277 -4.37 -1.76 -20.82
N ARG A 278 -5.43 -1.72 -21.64
CA ARG A 278 -5.35 -1.59 -23.11
C ARG A 278 -4.77 -0.23 -23.50
N ALA A 279 -5.32 0.88 -23.00
CA ALA A 279 -4.78 2.21 -23.27
C ALA A 279 -3.32 2.37 -22.82
N LEU A 280 -2.91 1.73 -21.72
CA LEU A 280 -1.52 1.65 -21.30
C LEU A 280 -0.69 0.72 -22.21
N ALA A 281 -1.21 -0.44 -22.61
CA ALA A 281 -0.52 -1.34 -23.54
C ALA A 281 -0.27 -0.64 -24.88
N ASP A 282 -1.27 0.00 -25.48
CA ASP A 282 -1.18 0.76 -26.72
C ASP A 282 -0.17 1.93 -26.62
N TYR A 283 -0.10 2.60 -25.45
CA TYR A 283 0.84 3.71 -25.22
C TYR A 283 2.28 3.25 -24.96
N LEU A 284 2.46 2.05 -24.41
CA LEU A 284 3.76 1.48 -24.06
C LEU A 284 4.34 0.59 -25.18
N ASP A 285 3.50 -0.06 -26.01
CA ASP A 285 3.92 -0.94 -27.10
C ASP A 285 4.14 -0.18 -28.41
N THR A 286 5.16 0.67 -28.40
CA THR A 286 5.65 1.42 -29.58
C THR A 286 6.40 0.52 -30.60
N GLY A 287 6.04 -0.75 -30.72
CA GLY A 287 6.71 -1.72 -31.60
C GLY A 287 8.18 -1.98 -31.24
N GLY A 288 8.57 -1.74 -29.98
CA GLY A 288 9.96 -1.84 -29.51
C GLY A 288 10.84 -0.62 -29.78
N ILE A 289 10.29 0.49 -30.29
CA ILE A 289 11.04 1.74 -30.52
C ILE A 289 11.33 2.47 -29.19
N LEU A 290 10.40 2.39 -28.22
CA LEU A 290 10.51 3.01 -26.91
C LEU A 290 10.24 1.98 -25.80
N ASP A 291 11.30 1.43 -25.21
CA ASP A 291 11.23 0.58 -24.02
C ASP A 291 10.96 1.44 -22.76
N VAL A 292 9.68 1.74 -22.53
CA VAL A 292 9.18 2.43 -21.33
C VAL A 292 9.02 1.42 -20.18
N VAL A 293 9.73 1.68 -19.09
CA VAL A 293 9.79 0.82 -17.90
C VAL A 293 8.95 1.45 -16.76
N PRO A 294 8.43 0.70 -15.78
CA PRO A 294 7.67 1.28 -14.66
C PRO A 294 8.40 2.41 -13.92
N SER A 295 9.72 2.37 -13.82
CA SER A 295 10.56 3.46 -13.29
C SER A 295 10.53 4.73 -14.15
N ASP A 296 10.45 4.62 -15.48
CA ASP A 296 10.27 5.76 -16.39
C ASP A 296 8.90 6.43 -16.15
N ILE A 297 7.84 5.63 -15.94
CA ILE A 297 6.48 6.11 -15.64
C ILE A 297 6.45 6.85 -14.29
N VAL A 298 7.02 6.27 -13.24
CA VAL A 298 7.11 6.92 -11.90
C VAL A 298 7.92 8.21 -11.98
N THR A 299 9.04 8.21 -12.73
CA THR A 299 9.86 9.41 -12.95
C THR A 299 9.07 10.50 -13.70
N GLY A 300 8.26 10.10 -14.70
CA GLY A 300 7.33 10.99 -15.40
C GLY A 300 6.32 11.64 -14.45
N PHE A 301 5.69 10.87 -13.57
CA PHE A 301 4.77 11.40 -12.55
C PHE A 301 5.46 12.33 -11.56
N MET A 302 6.67 12.00 -11.07
CA MET A 302 7.43 12.87 -10.17
C MET A 302 7.85 14.19 -10.85
N LEU A 303 8.25 14.13 -12.12
CA LEU A 303 8.58 15.31 -12.92
C LEU A 303 7.34 16.18 -13.16
N LEU A 304 6.20 15.57 -13.50
CA LEU A 304 4.92 16.25 -13.69
C LEU A 304 4.45 16.93 -12.39
N GLN A 305 4.55 16.24 -11.25
CA GLN A 305 4.24 16.81 -9.93
C GLN A 305 5.18 17.98 -9.60
N ARG A 306 6.48 17.88 -9.93
CA ARG A 306 7.44 18.98 -9.74
C ARG A 306 7.11 20.20 -10.61
N ILE A 307 6.74 19.98 -11.88
CA ILE A 307 6.32 21.04 -12.81
C ILE A 307 5.02 21.69 -12.33
N GLN A 308 4.02 20.91 -11.91
CA GLN A 308 2.78 21.43 -11.33
C GLN A 308 3.06 22.29 -10.09
N ARG A 309 3.92 21.81 -9.19
CA ARG A 309 4.33 22.56 -7.98
C ARG A 309 5.04 23.88 -8.34
N GLN A 310 5.93 23.87 -9.34
CA GLN A 310 6.56 25.09 -9.85
C GLN A 310 5.56 26.06 -10.48
N ARG A 311 4.56 25.58 -11.23
CA ARG A 311 3.48 26.43 -11.78
C ARG A 311 2.66 27.08 -10.67
N ILE A 312 2.33 26.34 -9.60
CA ILE A 312 1.62 26.88 -8.43
C ILE A 312 2.46 27.93 -7.71
N TYR A 313 3.79 27.72 -7.57
CA TYR A 313 4.68 28.72 -6.98
C TYR A 313 4.74 30.01 -7.81
N ARG A 314 4.90 29.92 -9.14
CA ARG A 314 4.91 31.10 -10.03
C ARG A 314 3.58 31.86 -9.98
N ALA A 315 2.45 31.16 -10.05
CA ALA A 315 1.13 31.79 -9.94
C ALA A 315 0.93 32.51 -8.60
N ARG A 316 1.49 32.00 -7.49
CA ARG A 316 1.50 32.71 -6.20
C ARG A 316 2.40 33.94 -6.21
N GLU A 317 3.56 33.87 -6.84
CA GLU A 317 4.51 34.98 -6.98
C GLU A 317 3.92 36.11 -7.83
N GLU A 318 3.30 35.78 -8.97
CA GLU A 318 2.55 36.71 -9.83
C GLU A 318 1.42 37.41 -9.04
N VAL A 319 0.62 36.67 -8.27
CA VAL A 319 -0.43 37.24 -7.41
C VAL A 319 0.15 38.17 -6.34
N LEU A 320 1.27 37.82 -5.71
CA LEU A 320 1.93 38.69 -4.72
C LEU A 320 2.44 39.99 -5.34
N GLN A 321 3.05 39.92 -6.54
CA GLN A 321 3.49 41.11 -7.27
C GLN A 321 2.31 42.01 -7.66
N HIS A 322 1.19 41.44 -8.14
CA HIS A 322 -0.01 42.21 -8.44
C HIS A 322 -0.60 42.89 -7.20
N VAL A 323 -0.60 42.23 -6.04
CA VAL A 323 -1.03 42.82 -4.75
C VAL A 323 -0.11 43.97 -4.33
N GLU A 324 1.21 43.84 -4.49
CA GLU A 324 2.15 44.90 -4.13
C GLU A 324 2.01 46.13 -5.06
N VAL A 325 1.80 45.93 -6.36
CA VAL A 325 1.57 47.02 -7.32
C VAL A 325 0.24 47.73 -7.03
N ALA A 326 -0.84 47.00 -6.74
CA ALA A 326 -2.13 47.57 -6.37
C ALA A 326 -2.03 48.46 -5.12
N ALA A 327 -1.39 47.96 -4.05
CA ALA A 327 -1.20 48.71 -2.81
C ALA A 327 -0.37 50.01 -3.00
N ARG A 328 0.59 50.02 -3.94
CA ARG A 328 1.35 51.24 -4.27
C ARG A 328 0.50 52.28 -5.02
N LEU A 329 -0.41 51.85 -5.90
CA LEU A 329 -1.30 52.74 -6.65
C LEU A 329 -2.37 53.38 -5.73
N GLU A 330 -2.94 52.60 -4.80
CA GLU A 330 -3.85 53.13 -3.78
C GLU A 330 -3.14 54.11 -2.82
N GLY A 331 -1.86 53.88 -2.51
CA GLY A 331 -1.06 54.80 -1.70
C GLY A 331 -0.80 56.16 -2.36
N GLN A 332 -0.81 56.25 -3.69
CA GLN A 332 -0.58 57.51 -4.40
C GLN A 332 -1.85 58.35 -4.59
N SER A 333 -3.02 57.72 -4.81
CA SER A 333 -4.28 58.45 -5.04
C SER A 333 -4.79 59.24 -3.82
N VAL A 334 -4.33 58.90 -2.61
CA VAL A 334 -4.62 59.63 -1.37
C VAL A 334 -3.80 60.93 -1.26
N GLN A 335 -2.66 61.05 -1.96
CA GLN A 335 -1.74 62.18 -1.80
C GLN A 335 -2.02 63.34 -2.77
N ASP A 336 -2.69 63.09 -3.90
CA ASP A 336 -3.00 64.11 -4.92
C ASP A 336 -4.36 64.84 -4.72
N ASN A 337 -5.23 64.39 -3.81
CA ASN A 337 -6.55 64.99 -3.56
C ASN A 337 -6.63 65.93 -2.34
N ALA A 338 -5.49 66.35 -1.79
CA ALA A 338 -5.42 67.20 -0.59
C ALA A 338 -5.41 68.72 -0.90
N GLY A 339 -5.99 69.17 -2.01
CA GLY A 339 -5.87 70.57 -2.44
C GLY A 339 -6.82 71.04 -3.55
N ASP A 340 -8.13 71.05 -3.29
CA ASP A 340 -8.99 72.19 -3.62
C ASP A 340 -10.40 72.04 -2.98
N GLU A 341 -10.61 72.66 -1.81
CA GLU A 341 -11.96 72.96 -1.31
C GLU A 341 -12.35 74.36 -1.77
N LEU A 342 -13.42 74.46 -2.58
CA LEU A 342 -14.12 75.72 -2.80
C LEU A 342 -15.65 75.53 -2.78
N MET A 343 -16.33 76.55 -2.24
CA MET A 343 -17.67 76.50 -1.66
C MET A 343 -18.87 76.45 -2.65
N VAL A 344 -19.93 75.70 -2.28
CA VAL A 344 -21.36 76.13 -2.05
C VAL A 344 -22.02 77.04 -3.13
N PRO A 345 -23.27 76.82 -3.63
CA PRO A 345 -24.48 76.61 -2.80
C PRO A 345 -25.56 75.60 -3.24
N LEU A 346 -26.43 75.36 -2.25
CA LEU A 346 -27.76 74.75 -2.26
C LEU A 346 -28.81 75.66 -2.94
N ASP A 347 -29.66 75.13 -3.83
CA ASP A 347 -31.13 75.35 -3.83
C ASP A 347 -31.84 74.73 -5.06
N SER A 348 -32.81 73.83 -4.81
CA SER A 348 -34.14 73.86 -5.45
C SER A 348 -35.03 72.70 -4.97
N LEU A 349 -36.17 73.05 -4.38
CA LEU A 349 -37.23 72.14 -3.91
C LEU A 349 -38.22 71.75 -5.02
N GLN A 350 -38.71 70.51 -4.97
CA GLN A 350 -40.11 70.10 -5.24
C GLN A 350 -40.25 68.62 -4.81
N SER A 351 -40.98 68.30 -3.73
CA SER A 351 -42.44 68.00 -3.71
C SER A 351 -42.81 66.89 -4.69
N THR A 352 -43.48 65.78 -4.31
CA THR A 352 -44.68 65.71 -3.45
C THR A 352 -44.94 64.27 -2.94
N SER A 353 -45.60 64.11 -1.77
CA SER A 353 -46.54 63.03 -1.31
C SER A 353 -46.50 61.60 -1.95
N TYR A 354 -46.62 60.48 -1.21
CA TYR A 354 -47.71 60.11 -0.28
C TYR A 354 -47.31 59.05 0.80
N LEU A 355 -48.22 58.84 1.77
CA LEU A 355 -48.11 57.99 2.98
C LEU A 355 -48.21 56.46 2.74
N PRO A 356 -47.86 55.61 3.74
CA PRO A 356 -47.58 54.18 3.52
C PRO A 356 -48.78 53.24 3.71
N SER A 357 -48.62 51.98 3.25
CA SER A 357 -49.46 50.85 3.68
C SER A 357 -48.66 49.54 3.63
N SER A 358 -48.69 48.82 4.75
CA SER A 358 -47.95 47.59 5.03
C SER A 358 -48.43 46.37 4.24
N SER A 359 -47.49 45.58 3.70
CA SER A 359 -47.58 44.11 3.76
C SER A 359 -46.19 43.46 3.59
N THR A 360 -45.78 42.69 4.60
CA THR A 360 -44.43 42.09 4.67
C THR A 360 -44.34 40.84 3.80
N THR A 361 -43.68 40.94 2.64
CA THR A 361 -43.16 39.77 1.91
C THR A 361 -41.72 40.07 1.48
N CYS A 362 -40.75 39.31 2.01
CA CYS A 362 -39.35 39.46 1.66
C CYS A 362 -39.10 38.95 0.23
N ARG A 363 -39.28 39.84 -0.75
CA ARG A 363 -38.80 39.62 -2.13
C ARG A 363 -37.28 39.66 -2.13
N VAL A 364 -36.63 38.50 -2.22
CA VAL A 364 -35.23 38.39 -2.62
C VAL A 364 -35.13 38.78 -4.11
N GLY A 365 -35.01 40.09 -4.36
CA GLY A 365 -34.78 40.67 -5.66
C GLY A 365 -33.31 40.57 -6.10
N GLY A 366 -32.74 39.36 -6.10
CA GLY A 366 -31.39 39.07 -6.57
C GLY A 366 -31.44 38.48 -7.98
N ARG A 367 -30.77 39.10 -8.95
CA ARG A 367 -30.66 38.58 -10.33
C ARG A 367 -30.18 37.12 -10.32
N GLN A 368 -30.98 36.21 -10.87
CA GLN A 368 -30.46 34.92 -11.31
C GLN A 368 -29.47 35.16 -12.45
N SER A 369 -28.18 35.21 -12.13
CA SER A 369 -27.12 35.22 -13.13
C SER A 369 -26.95 33.80 -13.66
N SER A 370 -27.81 33.41 -14.61
CA SER A 370 -27.64 32.17 -15.38
C SER A 370 -26.24 32.18 -16.02
N VAL A 371 -25.37 31.27 -15.58
CA VAL A 371 -23.94 31.25 -15.93
C VAL A 371 -23.71 31.03 -17.43
N PHE A 372 -24.71 30.52 -18.14
CA PHE A 372 -24.72 30.38 -19.60
C PHE A 372 -25.99 31.02 -20.16
N ARG A 373 -25.81 31.86 -21.18
CA ARG A 373 -26.87 32.23 -22.13
C ARG A 373 -26.50 31.62 -23.46
N PHE A 374 -27.37 30.80 -24.02
CA PHE A 374 -27.21 30.33 -25.39
C PHE A 374 -27.59 31.48 -26.33
N ASP A 375 -26.59 32.13 -26.92
CA ASP A 375 -26.82 32.88 -28.15
C ASP A 375 -26.93 31.89 -29.33
N PRO A 376 -27.87 32.10 -30.26
CA PRO A 376 -28.21 31.12 -31.29
C PRO A 376 -27.07 30.86 -32.31
N ASP A 377 -26.06 31.73 -32.36
CA ASP A 377 -24.95 31.66 -33.31
C ASP A 377 -23.72 30.87 -32.80
N GLY A 378 -23.83 30.19 -31.64
CA GLY A 378 -22.88 29.16 -31.21
C GLY A 378 -21.46 29.64 -30.83
N THR A 379 -21.25 30.96 -30.67
CA THR A 379 -19.96 31.53 -30.27
C THR A 379 -19.81 31.59 -28.75
N TYR A 380 -18.74 30.99 -28.23
CA TYR A 380 -18.45 30.95 -26.79
C TYR A 380 -17.74 32.23 -26.34
N GLU A 381 -18.48 33.26 -25.94
CA GLU A 381 -17.87 34.40 -25.23
C GLU A 381 -17.35 33.97 -23.85
N ARG A 382 -16.03 33.85 -23.73
CA ARG A 382 -15.35 33.67 -22.44
C ARG A 382 -15.39 35.00 -21.67
N ARG A 383 -16.45 35.24 -20.90
CA ARG A 383 -16.45 36.34 -19.92
C ARG A 383 -15.22 36.22 -19.01
N ASN A 384 -14.45 37.29 -18.94
CA ASN A 384 -13.42 37.44 -17.92
C ASN A 384 -14.11 37.31 -16.56
N ARG A 385 -13.65 36.37 -15.73
CA ARG A 385 -14.11 36.25 -14.35
C ARG A 385 -13.70 37.53 -13.63
N ALA A 386 -14.65 38.20 -12.99
CA ALA A 386 -14.31 39.24 -12.03
C ALA A 386 -13.38 38.62 -10.97
N LEU A 387 -12.26 39.27 -10.70
CA LEU A 387 -11.36 38.88 -9.62
C LEU A 387 -11.97 39.35 -8.32
N PHE A 388 -11.89 38.52 -7.27
CA PHE A 388 -12.37 38.93 -5.95
C PHE A 388 -11.49 40.04 -5.37
N GLU A 389 -12.11 41.12 -4.91
CA GLU A 389 -11.45 42.25 -4.29
C GLU A 389 -11.17 41.94 -2.82
N ARG A 390 -9.88 41.92 -2.44
CA ARG A 390 -9.41 41.55 -1.10
C ARG A 390 -9.95 42.45 0.02
N HIS A 391 -10.45 43.64 -0.31
CA HIS A 391 -10.96 44.63 0.63
C HIS A 391 -12.49 44.62 0.73
N ASN A 392 -13.18 43.90 -0.17
CA ASN A 392 -14.60 43.64 -0.05
C ASN A 392 -14.82 42.51 0.97
N VAL A 393 -15.39 42.86 2.13
CA VAL A 393 -15.66 41.92 3.23
C VAL A 393 -16.65 40.83 2.78
N ASP A 394 -17.63 41.18 1.96
CA ASP A 394 -18.64 40.24 1.46
C ASP A 394 -17.99 39.17 0.57
N GLU A 395 -17.11 39.57 -0.36
CA GLU A 395 -16.40 38.65 -1.24
C GLU A 395 -15.39 37.77 -0.50
N MET A 396 -14.70 38.32 0.51
CA MET A 396 -13.84 37.52 1.38
C MET A 396 -14.64 36.52 2.22
N SER A 397 -15.85 36.87 2.68
CA SER A 397 -16.73 35.93 3.39
C SER A 397 -17.21 34.79 2.49
N VAL A 398 -17.57 35.08 1.23
CA VAL A 398 -17.93 34.08 0.22
C VAL A 398 -16.75 33.17 -0.11
N LEU A 399 -15.51 33.70 -0.14
CA LEU A 399 -14.32 32.90 -0.36
C LEU A 399 -14.00 32.00 0.85
N GLU A 400 -14.22 32.48 2.08
CA GLU A 400 -14.06 31.70 3.31
C GLU A 400 -15.10 30.57 3.39
N GLU A 401 -16.37 30.87 3.10
CA GLU A 401 -17.46 29.90 2.99
C GLU A 401 -17.17 28.85 1.90
N GLY A 402 -16.75 29.28 0.71
CA GLY A 402 -16.30 28.38 -0.36
C GLY A 402 -15.12 27.50 0.05
N THR A 403 -14.18 28.03 0.85
CA THR A 403 -13.04 27.28 1.40
C THR A 403 -13.46 26.29 2.49
N ARG A 404 -14.49 26.62 3.29
CA ARG A 404 -15.13 25.68 4.22
C ARG A 404 -15.72 24.51 3.45
N TYR A 405 -16.65 24.75 2.52
CA TYR A 405 -17.32 23.69 1.75
C TYR A 405 -16.38 22.87 0.86
N ALA A 406 -15.31 23.46 0.32
CA ALA A 406 -14.31 22.73 -0.46
C ALA A 406 -13.67 21.56 0.31
N LYS A 407 -13.49 21.67 1.63
CA LYS A 407 -12.97 20.56 2.46
C LYS A 407 -13.94 19.37 2.49
N TYR A 408 -15.24 19.62 2.61
CA TYR A 408 -16.27 18.58 2.58
C TYR A 408 -16.32 17.94 1.19
N ALA A 409 -16.27 18.74 0.11
CA ALA A 409 -16.22 18.23 -1.27
C ALA A 409 -15.01 17.33 -1.54
N LEU A 410 -13.84 17.62 -0.95
CA LEU A 410 -12.66 16.75 -0.99
C LEU A 410 -12.87 15.49 -0.11
N ALA A 411 -13.45 15.63 1.07
CA ALA A 411 -13.68 14.52 2.01
C ALA A 411 -14.66 13.45 1.49
N ILE A 412 -15.52 13.79 0.52
CA ILE A 412 -16.40 12.85 -0.19
C ILE A 412 -15.61 11.77 -0.95
N TYR A 413 -14.36 12.04 -1.35
CA TYR A 413 -13.43 11.05 -1.93
C TYR A 413 -12.68 10.21 -0.87
N THR A 414 -13.15 10.27 0.37
CA THR A 414 -12.79 9.43 1.52
C THR A 414 -11.28 9.26 1.75
N TRP A 415 -10.86 8.06 2.19
CA TRP A 415 -9.47 7.75 2.51
C TRP A 415 -8.57 7.73 1.26
N VAL A 416 -9.12 7.51 0.06
CA VAL A 416 -8.34 7.52 -1.20
C VAL A 416 -7.67 8.88 -1.39
N LEU A 417 -8.46 9.96 -1.34
CA LEU A 417 -7.92 11.31 -1.51
C LEU A 417 -7.11 11.75 -0.28
N TYR A 418 -7.48 11.32 0.93
CA TYR A 418 -6.69 11.57 2.13
C TYR A 418 -5.26 10.97 2.03
N LEU A 419 -5.12 9.75 1.52
CA LEU A 419 -3.80 9.15 1.26
C LEU A 419 -3.04 9.87 0.15
N TYR A 420 -3.71 10.32 -0.90
CA TYR A 420 -3.08 11.11 -1.96
C TYR A 420 -2.50 12.43 -1.43
N VAL A 421 -3.23 13.12 -0.53
CA VAL A 421 -2.77 14.34 0.14
C VAL A 421 -1.69 14.05 1.20
N HIS A 422 -1.67 12.85 1.78
CA HIS A 422 -0.75 12.46 2.86
C HIS A 422 -0.03 11.11 2.59
N PRO A 423 0.84 11.02 1.57
CA PRO A 423 1.40 9.72 1.12
C PRO A 423 2.20 8.98 2.20
N CYS A 424 2.98 9.70 3.03
CA CYS A 424 3.83 9.08 4.05
C CYS A 424 3.18 8.95 5.44
N SER A 425 2.17 9.77 5.75
CA SER A 425 1.55 9.84 7.08
C SER A 425 0.07 9.47 7.11
N GLY A 426 -0.56 9.30 5.95
CA GLY A 426 -1.99 9.00 5.84
C GLY A 426 -2.35 7.65 6.46
N ILE A 427 -1.65 6.59 6.07
CA ILE A 427 -1.91 5.22 6.58
C ILE A 427 -1.77 5.16 8.12
N PRO A 428 -0.66 5.62 8.76
CA PRO A 428 -0.55 5.64 10.22
C PRO A 428 -1.64 6.48 10.90
N ARG A 429 -2.01 7.63 10.34
CA ARG A 429 -3.03 8.52 10.92
C ARG A 429 -4.45 7.94 10.82
N LEU A 430 -4.78 7.28 9.72
CA LEU A 430 -6.05 6.57 9.57
C LEU A 430 -6.15 5.46 10.62
N PHE A 431 -5.17 4.55 10.69
CA PHE A 431 -5.21 3.47 11.69
C PHE A 431 -5.22 3.97 13.14
N ALA A 432 -4.52 5.07 13.45
CA ALA A 432 -4.56 5.69 14.77
C ALA A 432 -5.94 6.29 15.11
N LYS A 433 -6.65 6.84 14.12
CA LYS A 433 -7.99 7.43 14.28
C LYS A 433 -9.10 6.39 14.27
N SER A 434 -8.95 5.30 13.51
CA SER A 434 -9.89 4.17 13.42
C SER A 434 -9.99 3.33 14.71
N GLY A 435 -8.99 3.39 15.60
CA GLY A 435 -9.04 2.81 16.96
C GLY A 435 -9.17 1.28 17.08
N ARG A 436 -9.40 0.55 15.97
CA ARG A 436 -9.66 -0.90 15.96
C ARG A 436 -8.69 -1.60 15.00
N LEU A 437 -7.87 -2.51 15.52
CA LEU A 437 -7.09 -3.44 14.67
C LEU A 437 -8.04 -4.45 14.01
N CYS A 438 -7.99 -4.54 12.69
CA CYS A 438 -8.98 -5.24 11.86
C CYS A 438 -8.98 -6.77 11.96
N CYS A 439 -8.05 -7.36 12.72
CA CYS A 439 -7.88 -8.80 12.83
C CYS A 439 -8.90 -9.51 13.74
N ARG A 440 -9.93 -8.82 14.26
CA ARG A 440 -10.86 -9.39 15.26
C ARG A 440 -12.32 -9.56 14.81
N SER A 441 -12.67 -9.43 13.52
CA SER A 441 -14.02 -9.76 13.05
C SER A 441 -14.06 -10.49 11.70
N SER A 442 -14.20 -11.82 11.78
CA SER A 442 -14.82 -12.64 10.71
C SER A 442 -15.36 -13.93 11.32
N LYS A 443 -16.32 -13.80 12.26
CA LYS A 443 -17.09 -14.92 12.83
C LYS A 443 -18.32 -14.44 13.61
N THR A 444 -19.24 -13.74 12.94
CA THR A 444 -20.68 -13.62 13.28
C THR A 444 -21.34 -12.68 12.28
N ASP A 445 -21.84 -13.19 11.15
CA ASP A 445 -23.23 -12.88 10.73
C ASP A 445 -23.73 -13.81 9.60
N ARG A 446 -23.88 -15.11 9.93
CA ARG A 446 -24.63 -16.08 9.11
C ARG A 446 -25.28 -17.13 10.00
N ARG A 447 -26.30 -16.72 10.73
CA ARG A 447 -27.44 -17.54 11.19
C ARG A 447 -28.49 -16.62 11.81
N GLY A 448 -29.53 -16.33 11.04
CA GLY A 448 -30.79 -15.97 11.66
C GLY A 448 -31.35 -17.25 12.29
N GLU A 449 -31.56 -17.24 13.61
CA GLU A 449 -32.76 -17.76 14.28
C GLU A 449 -32.67 -17.56 15.81
N SER A 450 -33.54 -16.67 16.29
CA SER A 450 -34.24 -16.70 17.59
C SER A 450 -33.56 -17.29 18.83
N SER A 451 -33.10 -16.44 19.76
CA SER A 451 -33.29 -16.64 21.22
C SER A 451 -32.98 -15.38 22.06
N VAL A 452 -34.04 -14.62 22.33
CA VAL A 452 -34.39 -13.97 23.62
C VAL A 452 -33.26 -13.70 24.64
N ILE A 453 -32.84 -12.41 24.74
CA ILE A 453 -32.57 -11.60 25.98
C ILE A 453 -31.51 -12.14 26.99
N PRO A 454 -30.45 -11.35 27.32
CA PRO A 454 -30.60 -10.11 28.10
C PRO A 454 -30.26 -8.81 27.37
N GLN A 455 -31.30 -8.06 26.97
CA GLN A 455 -31.20 -6.74 26.31
C GLN A 455 -30.79 -5.58 27.24
N LEU A 456 -30.41 -5.84 28.50
CA LEU A 456 -30.18 -4.76 29.48
C LEU A 456 -28.79 -4.12 29.43
N ALA A 457 -27.81 -4.75 28.77
CA ALA A 457 -26.45 -4.21 28.63
C ALA A 457 -26.16 -3.57 27.26
N ALA A 458 -26.97 -3.87 26.23
CA ALA A 458 -26.79 -3.33 24.88
C ALA A 458 -27.24 -1.86 24.76
N ASN A 459 -28.33 -1.51 25.44
CA ASN A 459 -28.99 -0.19 25.33
C ASN A 459 -28.19 0.99 25.92
N LEU A 460 -27.02 0.75 26.52
CA LEU A 460 -26.12 1.79 27.05
C LEU A 460 -24.87 2.03 26.19
N ILE A 461 -24.66 1.25 25.13
CA ILE A 461 -23.51 1.41 24.21
C ILE A 461 -23.98 1.89 22.81
N ASP A 462 -25.24 1.60 22.45
CA ASP A 462 -25.86 1.92 21.15
C ASP A 462 -26.25 3.41 20.96
N GLN A 463 -25.52 4.33 21.60
CA GLN A 463 -25.56 5.78 21.31
C GLN A 463 -24.53 6.22 20.24
N HIS A 464 -23.63 5.33 19.83
CA HIS A 464 -22.73 5.59 18.71
C HIS A 464 -23.44 5.21 17.41
N GLY A 465 -23.63 6.18 16.51
CA GLY A 465 -24.49 6.04 15.33
C GLY A 465 -24.22 4.77 14.52
N ARG A 466 -25.30 4.12 14.08
CA ARG A 466 -25.27 2.87 13.29
C ARG A 466 -24.59 3.08 11.94
N ILE A 467 -23.33 2.64 11.85
CA ILE A 467 -22.54 2.66 10.62
C ILE A 467 -22.88 1.42 9.79
N GLU A 468 -23.50 1.61 8.63
CA GLU A 468 -23.76 0.54 7.66
C GLU A 468 -22.83 0.66 6.45
N GLY A 469 -22.14 -0.42 6.10
CA GLY A 469 -21.39 -0.50 4.83
C GLY A 469 -20.06 0.26 4.75
N ASP A 470 -19.58 0.87 5.84
CA ASP A 470 -18.24 1.48 5.85
C ASP A 470 -17.14 0.42 5.64
N ASN A 471 -16.05 0.83 4.99
CA ASN A 471 -14.94 -0.06 4.69
C ASN A 471 -14.07 -0.32 5.94
N LEU A 472 -13.28 -1.40 5.83
CA LEU A 472 -12.35 -1.95 6.82
C LEU A 472 -12.00 -0.99 7.98
N CYS A 473 -12.57 -1.23 9.16
CA CYS A 473 -12.30 -0.49 10.40
C CYS A 473 -12.60 1.01 10.35
N GLU A 474 -13.78 1.36 9.83
CA GLU A 474 -14.29 2.74 9.82
C GLU A 474 -13.35 3.72 9.09
N THR A 475 -12.65 3.25 8.05
CA THR A 475 -11.59 4.04 7.41
C THR A 475 -12.11 5.17 6.53
N ASN A 476 -13.29 5.08 5.90
CA ASN A 476 -13.90 6.25 5.26
C ASN A 476 -14.28 7.31 6.31
N LYS A 477 -14.96 6.92 7.41
CA LYS A 477 -15.30 7.82 8.52
C LYS A 477 -14.06 8.51 9.09
N ALA A 478 -13.01 7.75 9.40
CA ALA A 478 -11.76 8.29 9.91
C ALA A 478 -11.11 9.30 8.94
N ALA A 479 -11.11 9.00 7.63
CA ALA A 479 -10.60 9.92 6.62
C ALA A 479 -11.45 11.19 6.48
N LEU A 480 -12.77 11.07 6.51
CA LEU A 480 -13.70 12.19 6.39
C LEU A 480 -13.49 13.15 7.57
N LEU A 481 -13.49 12.63 8.81
CA LEU A 481 -13.20 13.41 10.02
C LEU A 481 -11.82 14.09 9.96
N LEU A 482 -10.78 13.39 9.49
CA LEU A 482 -9.42 13.96 9.36
C LEU A 482 -9.27 14.98 8.22
N THR A 483 -10.09 14.89 7.16
CA THR A 483 -10.04 15.80 6.01
C THR A 483 -10.78 17.10 6.29
N VAL A 484 -11.95 17.03 6.94
CA VAL A 484 -12.74 18.20 7.30
C VAL A 484 -12.22 18.86 8.59
N GLY A 485 -11.73 18.05 9.54
CA GLY A 485 -11.28 18.49 10.86
C GLY A 485 -12.37 18.47 11.94
N LEU A 486 -13.42 17.67 11.75
CA LEU A 486 -14.58 17.58 12.65
C LEU A 486 -14.35 16.63 13.84
N MET A 487 -15.15 16.83 14.89
CA MET A 487 -15.31 15.83 15.95
C MET A 487 -16.31 14.75 15.52
N GLU A 488 -16.28 13.61 16.20
CA GLU A 488 -17.07 12.43 15.82
C GLU A 488 -18.57 12.60 16.10
N ALA A 489 -18.94 13.48 17.03
CA ALA A 489 -20.33 13.76 17.41
C ALA A 489 -21.12 14.55 16.35
N ASP A 490 -20.41 15.26 15.45
CA ASP A 490 -21.00 16.24 14.52
C ASP A 490 -21.21 15.65 13.12
N LEU A 491 -20.97 14.34 12.93
CA LEU A 491 -20.96 13.70 11.62
C LEU A 491 -22.13 12.72 11.41
N ILE A 492 -23.16 13.20 10.72
CA ILE A 492 -24.10 12.33 10.00
C ILE A 492 -23.67 12.34 8.53
N TYR A 493 -23.27 11.19 8.00
CA TYR A 493 -22.99 11.03 6.56
C TYR A 493 -23.60 9.75 6.00
N ALA A 494 -24.08 9.84 4.76
CA ALA A 494 -24.52 8.70 3.96
C ALA A 494 -23.83 8.76 2.60
N GLN A 495 -23.06 7.73 2.26
CA GLN A 495 -22.41 7.57 0.97
C GLN A 495 -23.13 6.47 0.17
N LEU A 496 -23.88 6.88 -0.83
CA LEU A 496 -24.73 6.01 -1.63
C LEU A 496 -24.02 5.68 -2.95
N ARG A 497 -23.45 4.47 -3.02
CA ARG A 497 -22.75 3.88 -4.19
C ARG A 497 -21.81 4.84 -4.94
N SER A 498 -20.54 4.80 -4.59
CA SER A 498 -19.45 5.35 -5.41
C SER A 498 -18.72 4.23 -6.15
N GLY A 499 -19.26 3.81 -7.30
CA GLY A 499 -18.47 3.09 -8.31
C GLY A 499 -17.42 4.04 -8.93
N PHE A 500 -16.48 3.52 -9.73
CA PHE A 500 -15.46 4.36 -10.38
C PHE A 500 -16.07 5.34 -11.41
N ALA A 501 -17.18 4.96 -12.03
CA ALA A 501 -17.94 5.78 -12.98
C ALA A 501 -18.99 6.70 -12.30
N ASP A 502 -19.38 6.43 -11.06
CA ASP A 502 -20.39 7.20 -10.34
C ASP A 502 -19.74 8.37 -9.61
N THR A 503 -20.32 9.57 -9.73
CA THR A 503 -19.84 10.71 -8.94
C THR A 503 -20.20 10.49 -7.47
N PRO A 504 -19.21 10.41 -6.56
CA PRO A 504 -19.50 10.18 -5.16
C PRO A 504 -20.26 11.39 -4.61
N TYR A 505 -21.34 11.13 -3.89
CA TYR A 505 -22.07 12.15 -3.14
C TYR A 505 -22.22 11.70 -1.68
N ALA A 506 -22.11 12.67 -0.77
CA ALA A 506 -22.46 12.50 0.63
C ALA A 506 -23.42 13.60 1.04
N ILE A 507 -24.44 13.22 1.80
CA ILE A 507 -25.27 14.17 2.54
C ILE A 507 -24.60 14.37 3.89
N LEU A 508 -24.30 15.61 4.23
CA LEU A 508 -23.59 16.01 5.45
C LEU A 508 -24.45 17.03 6.19
N VAL A 509 -24.64 16.84 7.48
CA VAL A 509 -25.32 17.80 8.36
C VAL A 509 -24.25 18.49 9.21
N ASP A 510 -24.07 19.78 8.98
CA ASP A 510 -23.14 20.66 9.71
C ASP A 510 -24.00 21.54 10.64
N HIS A 511 -23.69 21.53 11.94
CA HIS A 511 -24.55 22.10 13.00
C HIS A 511 -24.16 23.53 13.42
#